data_AF-A0A9P1KZ28-F1
#
_entry.id   AF-A0A9P1KZ28-F1
#
_cell.length_a   1.000
_cell.length_b   1.000
_cell.length_c   1.000
_cell.angle_alpha   90.00
_cell.angle_beta   90.00
_cell.angle_gamma   90.00
#
_symmetry.space_group_name_H-M   'P 1'
#
loop_
_entity.id
_entity.type
_entity.pdbx_description
1 polymer ?
#
loop_
_entity_poly.entity_id
_entity_poly.type
_entity_poly.pdbx_seq_one_letter_code
_entity_poly.pdbx_strand_id
1 'polypeptide(L)'
;MGHRIVSSIICFLLGVLNILIPMPIILSLAVIILSAYLIDIVLLATPIFLGLNILMPNLPIGFGSDIFVLKILVAIVLTGAGYYIHNILKSYGTKFFYWLFDYVKRSVTFRLFDNYIVRSS
;
A
#
# COMPACT_ATOMS: atom_id res chain seq x y z
N MET A 1 38.36 -24.77 5.11
CA MET A 1 37.14 -24.74 5.94
C MET A 1 36.78 -23.34 6.45
N GLY A 2 37.72 -22.56 7.01
CA GLY A 2 37.42 -21.21 7.56
C GLY A 2 36.75 -20.23 6.60
N HIS A 3 37.17 -20.18 5.33
CA HIS A 3 36.61 -19.25 4.34
C HIS A 3 35.12 -19.48 4.01
N ARG A 4 34.62 -20.72 4.16
CA ARG A 4 33.20 -21.05 3.94
C ARG A 4 32.34 -20.59 5.12
N ILE A 5 32.84 -20.76 6.35
CA ILE A 5 32.15 -20.36 7.58
C ILE A 5 32.00 -18.84 7.64
N VAL A 6 33.07 -18.10 7.33
CA VAL A 6 33.04 -16.62 7.30
C VAL A 6 32.04 -16.11 6.26
N SER A 7 32.01 -16.70 5.06
CA SER A 7 31.04 -16.34 4.02
C SER A 7 29.59 -16.61 4.47
N SER A 8 29.32 -17.77 5.09
CA SER A 8 27.98 -18.08 5.60
C SER A 8 27.52 -17.12 6.71
N ILE A 9 28.42 -16.69 7.60
CA ILE A 9 28.12 -15.72 8.66
C ILE A 9 27.79 -14.34 8.07
N ILE A 10 28.60 -13.85 7.14
CA ILE A 10 28.36 -12.55 6.47
C ILE A 10 27.00 -12.55 5.78
N CYS A 11 26.68 -13.65 5.10
CA CYS A 11 25.42 -13.82 4.40
C CYS A 11 24.20 -13.84 5.34
N PHE A 12 24.35 -14.46 6.52
CA PHE A 12 23.32 -14.45 7.56
C PHE A 12 23.11 -13.05 8.14
N LEU A 13 24.21 -12.34 8.47
CA LEU A 13 24.17 -10.97 8.97
C LEU A 13 23.49 -10.00 7.99
N LEU A 14 23.82 -10.09 6.69
CA LEU A 14 23.18 -9.28 5.66
C LEU A 14 21.68 -9.58 5.55
N GLY A 15 21.27 -10.85 5.72
CA GLY A 15 19.86 -11.22 5.73
C GLY A 15 19.10 -10.67 6.93
N VAL A 16 19.68 -10.79 8.12
CA VAL A 16 19.10 -10.20 9.34
C VAL A 16 19.00 -8.69 9.20
N LEU A 17 20.03 -8.02 8.70
CA LEU A 17 20.03 -6.57 8.47
C LEU A 17 18.93 -6.15 7.47
N ASN A 18 18.73 -6.93 6.40
CA ASN A 18 17.71 -6.68 5.39
C ASN A 18 16.27 -6.86 5.94
N ILE A 19 16.07 -7.77 6.88
CA ILE A 19 14.78 -7.93 7.56
C ILE A 19 14.57 -6.84 8.62
N LEU A 20 15.63 -6.41 9.30
CA LEU A 20 15.50 -5.49 10.42
C LEU A 20 15.30 -4.03 10.00
N ILE A 21 15.91 -3.61 8.89
CA ILE A 21 15.94 -2.19 8.49
C ILE A 21 15.04 -1.91 7.27
N PRO A 22 15.33 -2.39 6.05
CA PRO A 22 14.56 -2.00 4.88
C PRO A 22 13.14 -2.60 4.86
N MET A 23 12.94 -3.81 5.40
CA MET A 23 11.62 -4.44 5.42
C MET A 23 10.56 -3.63 6.19
N PRO A 24 10.79 -3.15 7.44
CA PRO A 24 9.81 -2.31 8.13
C PRO A 24 9.52 -0.99 7.40
N ILE A 25 10.53 -0.37 6.78
CA ILE A 25 10.35 0.88 6.00
C ILE A 25 9.42 0.62 4.80
N ILE A 26 9.72 -0.44 4.04
CA ILE A 26 8.94 -0.84 2.88
C ILE A 26 7.49 -1.18 3.27
N LEU A 27 7.31 -1.86 4.40
CA LEU A 27 6.00 -2.24 4.93
C LEU A 27 5.20 -1.01 5.39
N SER A 28 5.85 -0.04 6.04
CA SER A 28 5.25 1.27 6.36
C SER A 28 4.79 2.00 5.10
N LEU A 29 5.60 1.97 4.04
CA LEU A 29 5.25 2.60 2.77
C LEU A 29 4.06 1.90 2.09
N ALA A 30 3.97 0.57 2.23
CA ALA A 30 2.82 -0.20 1.77
C ALA A 30 1.53 0.17 2.52
N VAL A 31 1.60 0.38 3.83
CA VAL A 31 0.45 0.83 4.64
C VAL A 31 -0.02 2.21 4.17
N ILE A 32 0.90 3.16 3.93
CA ILE A 32 0.56 4.50 3.43
C ILE A 32 -0.18 4.41 2.08
N ILE A 33 0.33 3.59 1.16
CA ILE A 33 -0.31 3.39 -0.16
C ILE A 33 -1.69 2.73 0.01
N LEU A 34 -1.83 1.77 0.91
CA LEU A 34 -3.12 1.13 1.20
C LEU A 34 -4.13 2.13 1.79
N SER A 35 -3.69 3.01 2.70
CA SER A 35 -4.51 4.10 3.22
C SER A 35 -4.95 5.06 2.11
N ALA A 36 -4.08 5.35 1.13
CA ALA A 36 -4.45 6.15 -0.02
C ALA A 36 -5.53 5.47 -0.89
N TYR A 37 -5.49 4.14 -1.06
CA TYR A 37 -6.58 3.40 -1.73
C TYR A 37 -7.91 3.47 -0.96
N LEU A 38 -7.88 3.45 0.38
CA LEU A 38 -9.10 3.62 1.18
C LEU A 38 -9.68 5.03 0.99
N ILE A 39 -8.83 6.06 1.02
CA ILE A 39 -9.24 7.45 0.79
C ILE A 39 -9.81 7.61 -0.62
N ASP A 40 -9.19 7.01 -1.63
CA ASP A 40 -9.67 7.00 -3.02
C ASP A 40 -11.12 6.47 -3.12
N ILE A 41 -11.38 5.30 -2.52
CA ILE A 41 -12.72 4.71 -2.50
C ILE A 41 -13.74 5.63 -1.84
N VAL A 42 -13.39 6.23 -0.69
CA VAL A 42 -14.28 7.16 0.01
C VAL A 42 -14.58 8.39 -0.84
N LEU A 43 -13.55 8.98 -1.46
CA LEU A 43 -13.69 10.16 -2.31
C LEU A 43 -14.54 9.89 -3.56
N LEU A 44 -14.40 8.72 -4.18
CA LEU A 44 -15.22 8.32 -5.33
C LEU A 44 -16.64 7.92 -4.93
N ALA A 45 -16.87 7.49 -3.68
CA ALA A 45 -18.19 7.19 -3.14
C ALA A 45 -18.96 8.45 -2.68
N THR A 46 -18.28 9.58 -2.47
CA THR A 46 -18.89 10.88 -2.12
C THR A 46 -20.18 11.24 -2.88
N PRO A 47 -20.27 11.13 -4.23
CA PRO A 47 -21.49 11.46 -4.96
C PRO A 47 -22.65 10.48 -4.66
N ILE A 48 -22.34 9.22 -4.35
CA ILE A 48 -23.34 8.24 -3.92
C ILE A 48 -23.90 8.64 -2.55
N PHE A 49 -23.03 9.02 -1.62
CA PHE A 49 -23.44 9.53 -0.31
C PHE A 49 -24.23 10.82 -0.40
N LEU A 50 -23.93 11.68 -1.38
CA LEU A 50 -24.71 12.89 -1.64
C LEU A 50 -26.12 12.52 -2.12
N GLY A 51 -26.23 11.61 -3.09
CA GLY A 51 -27.52 11.11 -3.57
C GLY A 51 -28.36 10.50 -2.45
N LEU A 52 -27.72 9.69 -1.58
CA LEU A 52 -28.37 9.13 -0.39
C LEU A 52 -28.81 10.20 0.60
N ASN A 53 -28.02 11.25 0.85
CA ASN A 53 -28.39 12.35 1.74
C ASN A 53 -29.59 13.15 1.21
N ILE A 54 -29.75 13.25 -0.12
CA ILE A 54 -30.91 13.90 -0.75
C ILE A 54 -32.17 13.03 -0.65
N LEU A 55 -32.04 11.72 -0.86
CA LEU A 55 -33.17 10.77 -0.81
C LEU A 55 -33.63 10.47 0.62
N MET A 56 -32.70 10.40 1.56
CA MET A 56 -32.93 10.05 2.97
C MET A 56 -32.15 11.02 3.88
N PRO A 57 -32.70 12.22 4.14
CA PRO A 57 -32.01 13.28 4.90
C PRO A 57 -31.76 12.92 6.37
N ASN A 58 -32.43 11.88 6.90
CA ASN A 58 -32.22 11.39 8.25
C ASN A 58 -30.94 10.55 8.43
N LEU A 59 -30.21 10.26 7.34
CA LEU A 59 -28.92 9.58 7.43
C LEU A 59 -27.88 10.51 8.07
N PRO A 60 -27.02 10.02 8.99
CA PRO A 60 -25.97 10.80 9.64
C PRO A 60 -24.78 11.06 8.70
N ILE A 61 -25.04 11.60 7.51
CA ILE A 61 -24.06 11.93 6.48
C ILE A 61 -23.97 13.46 6.40
N GLY A 62 -22.93 14.02 7.01
CA GLY A 62 -22.68 15.45 7.03
C GLY A 62 -21.68 15.89 5.97
N PHE A 63 -22.09 16.79 5.07
CA PHE A 63 -21.21 17.43 4.08
C PHE A 63 -20.61 18.76 4.57
N GLY A 64 -20.72 19.05 5.88
CA GLY A 64 -20.17 20.25 6.50
C GLY A 64 -20.96 21.54 6.23
N SER A 65 -22.09 21.47 5.53
CA SER A 65 -22.99 22.60 5.27
C SER A 65 -24.41 22.14 4.99
N ASP A 66 -25.38 22.93 5.43
CA ASP A 66 -26.81 22.71 5.16
C ASP A 66 -27.24 23.29 3.80
N ILE A 67 -26.38 24.09 3.16
CA ILE A 67 -26.68 24.74 1.88
C ILE A 67 -26.51 23.72 0.74
N PHE A 68 -27.61 23.40 0.05
CA PHE A 68 -27.65 22.40 -1.03
C PHE A 68 -26.57 22.62 -2.11
N VAL A 69 -26.42 23.85 -2.58
CA VAL A 69 -25.41 24.22 -3.60
C VAL A 69 -23.99 23.93 -3.11
N LEU A 70 -23.72 24.19 -1.83
CA LEU A 70 -22.39 23.92 -1.26
C LEU A 70 -22.13 22.43 -1.14
N LYS A 71 -23.13 21.61 -0.78
CA LYS A 71 -23.00 20.14 -0.75
C LYS A 71 -22.64 19.57 -2.12
N ILE A 72 -23.27 20.06 -3.19
CA ILE A 72 -22.94 19.68 -4.58
C ILE A 72 -21.51 20.08 -4.92
N LEU A 73 -21.11 21.32 -4.62
CA LEU A 73 -19.78 21.81 -4.93
C LEU A 73 -18.70 21.00 -4.20
N VAL A 74 -18.90 20.69 -2.92
CA VAL A 74 -18.02 19.81 -2.13
C VAL A 74 -17.93 18.42 -2.76
N ALA A 75 -19.05 17.81 -3.16
CA ALA A 75 -19.03 16.51 -3.79
C ALA A 75 -18.26 16.50 -5.13
N ILE A 76 -18.41 17.54 -5.95
CA ILE A 76 -17.66 17.67 -7.22
C ILE A 76 -16.15 17.77 -6.95
N VAL A 77 -15.74 18.62 -6.01
CA VAL A 77 -14.31 18.79 -5.66
C VAL A 77 -13.72 17.49 -5.11
N LEU A 78 -14.42 16.81 -4.19
CA LEU A 78 -13.97 15.55 -3.61
C LEU A 78 -13.91 14.42 -4.65
N THR A 79 -14.89 14.33 -5.55
CA THR A 79 -14.89 13.35 -6.63
C THR A 79 -13.74 13.61 -7.60
N GLY A 80 -13.47 14.88 -7.94
CA GLY A 80 -12.33 15.25 -8.78
C GLY A 80 -10.99 14.91 -8.14
N ALA A 81 -10.84 15.16 -6.84
CA ALA A 81 -9.66 14.77 -6.07
C ALA A 81 -9.49 13.23 -6.03
N GLY A 82 -10.58 12.50 -5.79
CA GLY A 82 -10.61 11.04 -5.85
C GLY A 82 -10.15 10.53 -7.21
N TYR A 83 -10.71 11.05 -8.30
CA TYR A 83 -10.31 10.65 -9.66
C TYR A 83 -8.80 10.85 -9.93
N TYR A 84 -8.23 11.97 -9.48
CA TYR A 84 -6.80 12.22 -9.63
C TYR A 84 -5.95 11.22 -8.84
N ILE A 85 -6.32 10.98 -7.57
CA ILE A 85 -5.66 10.00 -6.70
C ILE A 85 -5.77 8.59 -7.29
N HIS A 86 -6.96 8.20 -7.78
CA HIS A 86 -7.21 6.92 -8.44
C HIS A 86 -6.21 6.68 -9.58
N ASN A 87 -6.01 7.69 -10.43
CA ASN A 87 -5.16 7.55 -11.61
C ASN A 87 -3.69 7.37 -11.22
N ILE A 88 -3.22 8.09 -10.19
CA ILE A 88 -1.89 7.91 -9.62
C ILE A 88 -1.74 6.50 -9.02
N LEU A 89 -2.67 6.09 -8.17
CA LEU A 89 -2.66 4.78 -7.51
C LEU A 89 -2.69 3.63 -8.52
N LYS A 90 -3.51 3.75 -9.57
CA LYS A 90 -3.58 2.76 -10.64
C LYS A 90 -2.25 2.60 -11.37
N SER A 91 -1.55 3.69 -11.65
CA SER A 91 -0.26 3.68 -12.37
C SER A 91 0.92 3.23 -11.50
N TYR A 92 1.01 3.72 -10.27
CA TYR A 92 2.17 3.53 -9.39
C TYR A 92 1.95 2.48 -8.31
N GLY A 93 0.75 2.44 -7.72
CA GLY A 93 0.42 1.51 -6.63
C GLY A 93 0.47 0.04 -7.06
N THR A 94 -0.05 -0.28 -8.25
CA THR A 94 0.00 -1.66 -8.79
C THR A 94 1.42 -2.16 -9.01
N LYS A 95 2.28 -1.32 -9.61
CA LYS A 95 3.71 -1.62 -9.80
C LYS A 95 4.44 -1.76 -8.47
N PHE A 96 4.13 -0.88 -7.51
CA PHE A 96 4.70 -0.95 -6.17
C PHE A 96 4.34 -2.25 -5.46
N PHE A 97 3.06 -2.66 -5.44
CA PHE A 97 2.65 -3.90 -4.79
C PHE A 97 3.25 -5.13 -5.47
N TYR A 98 3.34 -5.14 -6.80
CA TYR A 98 4.01 -6.24 -7.51
C TYR A 98 5.49 -6.36 -7.10
N TRP A 99 6.22 -5.23 -7.08
CA TRP A 99 7.60 -5.18 -6.63
C TRP A 99 7.74 -5.57 -5.14
N LEU A 100 6.83 -5.11 -4.28
CA LEU A 100 6.79 -5.44 -2.87
C LEU A 100 6.64 -6.95 -2.65
N PHE A 101 5.69 -7.59 -3.33
CA PHE A 101 5.48 -9.03 -3.22
C PHE A 101 6.69 -9.82 -3.72
N ASP A 102 7.32 -9.41 -4.82
CA ASP A 102 8.56 -10.02 -5.30
C ASP A 102 9.71 -9.81 -4.29
N TYR A 103 9.85 -8.62 -3.72
CA TYR A 103 10.84 -8.30 -2.69
C TYR A 103 10.65 -9.14 -1.43
N VAL A 104 9.42 -9.23 -0.90
CA VAL A 104 9.09 -10.04 0.28
C VAL A 104 9.34 -11.52 -0.02
N LYS A 105 8.94 -12.01 -1.19
CA LYS A 105 9.22 -13.39 -1.58
C LYS A 105 10.72 -13.65 -1.57
N ARG A 106 11.54 -12.82 -2.22
CA ARG A 106 13.00 -12.96 -2.22
C ARG A 106 13.61 -12.81 -0.81
N SER A 107 13.03 -11.95 0.02
CA SER A 107 13.50 -11.67 1.39
C SER A 107 13.08 -12.72 2.42
N VAL A 108 12.03 -13.50 2.17
CA VAL A 108 11.65 -14.64 3.02
C VAL A 108 12.28 -15.94 2.51
N THR A 109 12.47 -16.07 1.18
CA THR A 109 13.18 -17.20 0.56
C THR A 109 14.70 -17.14 0.78
N PHE A 110 15.18 -16.38 1.79
CA PHE A 110 16.58 -16.34 2.17
C PHE A 110 17.12 -17.76 2.40
N ARG A 111 17.93 -18.23 1.45
CA ARG A 111 19.10 -19.09 1.66
C ARG A 111 18.90 -20.44 2.36
N LEU A 112 17.68 -20.95 2.50
CA LEU A 112 17.48 -22.35 2.87
C LEU A 112 17.98 -23.30 1.76
N PHE A 113 17.96 -22.87 0.50
CA PHE A 113 18.33 -23.72 -0.64
C PHE A 113 19.73 -23.50 -1.23
N ASP A 114 20.29 -22.29 -1.17
CA ASP A 114 21.63 -22.05 -1.76
C ASP A 114 22.77 -22.71 -0.94
N ASN A 115 22.56 -22.94 0.35
CA ASN A 115 23.46 -23.76 1.18
C ASN A 115 23.23 -25.27 1.02
N TYR A 116 22.14 -25.71 0.38
CA TYR A 116 21.87 -27.13 0.12
C TYR A 116 22.32 -27.57 -1.27
N ILE A 117 22.34 -26.69 -2.27
CA ILE A 117 22.76 -27.05 -3.65
C ILE A 117 24.29 -27.16 -3.78
N VAL A 118 25.08 -26.43 -2.98
CA VAL A 118 26.54 -26.67 -2.87
C VAL A 118 26.86 -27.90 -2.00
N ARG A 119 25.84 -28.60 -1.49
CA ARG A 119 25.98 -29.81 -0.67
C ARG A 119 25.75 -31.10 -1.44
N SER A 120 25.40 -31.04 -2.73
CA SER A 120 25.17 -32.21 -3.58
C SER A 120 25.98 -32.24 -4.88
N SER A 121 27.04 -31.44 -5.00
CA SER A 121 28.02 -31.54 -6.09
C SER A 121 29.45 -31.65 -5.57
#